data_AF-A0A521Y2T5-F1
#
_entry.id   AF-A0A521Y2T5-F1
#
_cell.length_a   1.000
_cell.length_b   1.000
_cell.length_c   1.000
_cell.angle_alpha   90.00
_cell.angle_beta   90.00
_cell.angle_gamma   90.00
#
_symmetry.space_group_name_H-M   'P 1'
#
loop_
_entity.id
_entity.type
_entity.pdbx_description
1 polymer ?
#
loop_
_entity_poly.entity_id
_entity_poly.type
_entity_poly.pdbx_seq_one_letter_code
_entity_poly.pdbx_strand_id
1 'polypeptide(L)'
;MDKKDTLKLMTKMGIDEGEITRRKEWLKFTDEDTERLTALNNIAQGYMNDVIESLYEHFLEFEETRKFFEDPEVLNHVKTLQKEYFMRLTQGNYDSNYIEN
;
A
#
# COMPACT_ATOMS: atom_id res chain seq x y z
N MET A 1 -10.42 -0.33 12.14
CA MET A 1 -11.80 -0.62 11.68
C MET A 1 -12.02 -2.11 11.86
N ASP A 2 -13.21 -2.57 12.27
CA ASP A 2 -13.46 -4.02 12.32
C ASP A 2 -13.54 -4.59 10.90
N LYS A 3 -13.11 -5.84 10.69
CA LYS A 3 -13.09 -6.52 9.39
C LYS A 3 -14.48 -6.50 8.71
N LYS A 4 -15.52 -6.55 9.53
CA LYS A 4 -16.92 -6.47 9.10
C LYS A 4 -17.30 -5.10 8.50
N ASP A 5 -16.64 -4.04 8.92
CA ASP A 5 -16.90 -2.68 8.41
C ASP A 5 -16.15 -2.42 7.10
N THR A 6 -14.94 -2.97 6.94
CA THR A 6 -14.20 -2.86 5.68
C THR A 6 -14.89 -3.62 4.56
N LEU A 7 -15.36 -4.84 4.83
CA LEU A 7 -16.13 -5.63 3.86
C LEU A 7 -17.40 -4.89 3.42
N LYS A 8 -18.13 -4.27 4.35
CA LYS A 8 -19.30 -3.44 4.02
C LYS A 8 -18.94 -2.23 3.17
N LEU A 9 -17.79 -1.61 3.40
CA LEU A 9 -17.32 -0.47 2.60
C LEU A 9 -16.97 -0.91 1.17
N MET A 10 -16.23 -2.01 1.03
CA MET A 10 -15.89 -2.59 -0.28
C MET A 10 -17.15 -2.95 -1.07
N THR A 11 -18.14 -3.60 -0.44
CA THR A 11 -19.43 -3.86 -1.09
C THR A 11 -20.14 -2.57 -1.53
N LYS A 12 -20.17 -1.54 -0.68
CA LYS A 12 -20.79 -0.24 -1.04
C LYS A 12 -20.05 0.47 -2.18
N MET A 13 -18.74 0.30 -2.27
CA MET A 13 -17.91 0.85 -3.35
C MET A 13 -17.96 0.00 -4.64
N GLY A 14 -18.63 -1.16 -4.62
CA GLY A 14 -18.70 -2.08 -5.75
C GLY A 14 -17.39 -2.84 -6.00
N ILE A 15 -16.52 -2.94 -4.99
CA ILE A 15 -15.25 -3.66 -5.05
C ILE A 15 -15.50 -5.11 -4.61
N ASP A 16 -15.88 -5.95 -5.56
CA ASP A 16 -16.00 -7.40 -5.42
C ASP A 16 -14.89 -8.13 -6.21
N GLU A 17 -14.81 -9.45 -6.09
CA GLU A 17 -13.79 -10.25 -6.80
C GLU A 17 -13.85 -10.08 -8.32
N GLY A 18 -15.04 -9.88 -8.89
CA GLY A 18 -15.22 -9.66 -10.32
C GLY A 18 -14.79 -8.26 -10.76
N GLU A 19 -14.96 -7.24 -9.93
CA GLU A 19 -14.39 -5.91 -10.15
C GLU A 19 -12.86 -5.92 -10.04
N ILE A 20 -12.30 -6.58 -9.02
CA ILE A 20 -10.86 -6.73 -8.84
C ILE A 20 -10.23 -7.42 -10.06
N THR A 21 -10.87 -8.49 -10.56
CA THR A 21 -10.42 -9.21 -11.76
C THR A 21 -10.42 -8.29 -12.99
N ARG A 22 -11.51 -7.56 -13.22
CA ARG A 22 -11.60 -6.58 -14.34
C ARG A 22 -10.56 -5.47 -14.24
N ARG A 23 -10.25 -5.01 -13.02
CA ARG A 23 -9.22 -4.00 -12.79
C ARG A 23 -7.83 -4.54 -13.11
N LYS A 24 -7.53 -5.79 -12.75
CA LYS A 24 -6.28 -6.47 -13.16
C LYS A 24 -6.18 -6.62 -14.67
N GLU A 25 -7.25 -7.07 -15.33
CA GLU A 25 -7.31 -7.17 -16.80
C GLU A 25 -7.06 -5.82 -17.48
N TRP A 26 -7.71 -4.75 -16.98
CA TRP A 26 -7.54 -3.39 -17.51
C TRP A 26 -6.12 -2.87 -17.33
N LEU A 27 -5.51 -3.11 -16.16
CA LEU A 27 -4.10 -2.78 -15.88
C LEU A 27 -3.11 -3.68 -16.61
N LYS A 28 -3.57 -4.75 -17.27
CA LYS A 28 -2.75 -5.85 -17.78
C LYS A 28 -1.84 -6.43 -16.69
N PHE A 29 -2.35 -6.49 -15.48
CA PHE A 29 -1.66 -7.07 -14.34
C PHE A 29 -1.80 -8.59 -14.41
N THR A 30 -0.71 -9.25 -14.77
CA THR A 30 -0.65 -10.69 -15.04
C THR A 30 0.14 -11.45 -13.96
N ASP A 31 0.17 -12.77 -14.09
CA ASP A 31 1.01 -13.62 -13.24
C ASP A 31 2.49 -13.29 -13.40
N GLU A 32 2.93 -12.87 -14.59
CA GLU A 32 4.32 -12.44 -14.83
C GLU A 32 4.68 -11.18 -14.00
N ASP A 33 3.73 -10.25 -13.82
CA ASP A 33 3.94 -9.08 -12.98
C ASP A 33 4.01 -9.46 -11.49
N THR A 34 3.21 -10.45 -11.09
CA THR A 34 3.27 -11.03 -9.74
C THR A 34 4.62 -11.67 -9.48
N GLU A 35 5.16 -12.44 -10.44
CA GLU A 35 6.49 -13.04 -10.35
C GLU A 35 7.59 -11.98 -10.25
N ARG A 36 7.54 -10.94 -11.10
CA ARG A 36 8.50 -9.84 -11.08
C ARG A 36 8.48 -9.09 -9.75
N LEU A 37 7.30 -8.75 -9.24
CA LEU A 37 7.15 -8.07 -7.95
C LEU A 37 7.64 -8.94 -6.80
N THR A 38 7.37 -10.24 -6.83
CA THR A 38 7.86 -11.19 -5.82
C THR A 38 9.37 -11.32 -5.86
N ALA A 39 9.98 -11.35 -7.05
CA ALA A 39 11.44 -11.37 -7.20
C ALA A 39 12.12 -10.11 -6.64
N LEU A 40 11.43 -8.97 -6.65
CA LEU A 40 11.90 -7.72 -6.06
C LEU A 40 11.82 -7.69 -4.52
N ASN A 41 11.14 -8.64 -3.88
CA ASN A 41 10.84 -8.59 -2.45
C ASN A 41 12.12 -8.41 -1.58
N ASN A 42 13.16 -9.20 -1.84
CA ASN A 42 14.42 -9.11 -1.10
C ASN A 42 15.11 -7.75 -1.30
N ILE A 43 15.03 -7.17 -2.50
CA ILE A 43 15.58 -5.84 -2.80
C ILE A 43 14.75 -4.79 -2.06
N ALA A 44 13.42 -4.87 -2.13
CA ALA A 44 12.50 -3.95 -1.46
C ALA A 44 12.73 -3.94 0.07
N GLN A 45 12.92 -5.11 0.70
CA GLN A 45 13.26 -5.20 2.13
C GLN A 45 14.52 -4.39 2.48
N GLY A 46 15.55 -4.47 1.63
CA GLY A 46 16.81 -3.77 1.86
C GLY A 46 16.69 -2.25 1.80
N TYR A 47 15.77 -1.72 0.98
CA TYR A 47 15.61 -0.28 0.75
C TYR A 47 14.38 0.33 1.44
N MET A 48 13.53 -0.47 2.07
CA MET A 48 12.26 -0.02 2.66
C MET A 48 12.43 1.19 3.59
N ASN A 49 13.42 1.15 4.49
CA ASN A 49 13.64 2.26 5.41
C ASN A 49 14.02 3.53 4.65
N ASP A 50 15.03 3.47 3.78
CA ASP A 50 15.53 4.64 3.06
C ASP A 50 14.47 5.25 2.15
N VAL A 51 13.66 4.42 1.48
CA VAL A 51 12.55 4.88 0.63
C VAL A 51 11.49 5.60 1.45
N ILE A 52 11.07 5.04 2.58
CA ILE A 52 10.04 5.68 3.42
C ILE A 52 10.58 6.95 4.09
N GLU A 53 11.83 6.96 4.58
CA GLU A 53 12.40 8.19 5.13
C GLU A 53 12.48 9.29 4.07
N SER A 54 13.01 8.98 2.87
CA SER A 54 13.12 9.95 1.76
C SER A 54 11.76 10.48 1.31
N LEU A 55 10.73 9.63 1.29
CA LEU A 55 9.36 10.03 0.92
C LEU A 55 8.80 11.07 1.90
N TYR A 56 8.97 10.83 3.21
CA TYR A 56 8.48 11.75 4.23
C TYR A 56 9.34 13.00 4.36
N GLU A 57 10.65 12.92 4.16
CA GLU A 57 11.50 14.10 4.02
C GLU A 57 10.95 15.02 2.93
N HIS A 58 10.64 14.46 1.75
CA HIS A 58 10.04 15.22 0.66
C HIS A 58 8.66 15.80 1.01
N PHE A 59 7.76 15.04 1.64
CA PHE A 59 6.47 15.57 2.10
C PHE A 59 6.61 16.68 3.15
N LEU A 60 7.66 16.66 3.95
CA LEU A 60 7.90 17.70 4.94
C LEU A 60 8.51 18.96 4.33
N GLU A 61 8.95 18.97 3.06
CA GLU A 61 9.45 20.17 2.39
C GLU A 61 8.33 21.17 2.04
N PHE A 62 7.12 20.68 1.78
CA PHE A 62 5.98 21.50 1.37
C PHE A 62 5.02 21.78 2.54
N GLU A 63 4.58 23.03 2.67
CA GLU A 63 3.69 23.46 3.76
C GLU A 63 2.36 22.70 3.74
N GLU A 64 1.83 22.46 2.53
CA GLU A 64 0.54 21.82 2.30
C GLU A 64 0.49 20.38 2.79
N THR A 65 1.63 19.68 2.76
CA THR A 65 1.76 18.29 3.23
C THR A 65 2.31 18.20 4.65
N ARG A 66 3.23 19.11 5.05
CA ARG A 66 3.79 19.16 6.40
C ARG A 66 2.72 19.31 7.49
N LYS A 67 1.66 20.08 7.24
CA LYS A 67 0.57 20.31 8.19
C LYS A 67 -0.16 19.04 8.67
N PHE A 68 -0.04 17.92 7.96
CA PHE A 68 -0.61 16.63 8.37
C PHE A 68 0.26 15.88 9.39
N PHE A 69 1.51 16.33 9.62
CA PHE A 69 2.54 15.64 10.39
C PHE A 69 3.18 16.53 11.47
N GLU A 70 2.41 17.45 12.05
CA GLU A 70 2.90 18.36 13.11
C GLU A 70 3.25 17.62 14.41
N ASP A 71 2.58 16.50 14.69
CA ASP A 71 2.87 15.62 15.81
C ASP A 71 3.92 14.56 15.42
N PRO A 72 5.10 14.53 16.06
CA PRO A 72 6.13 13.53 15.80
C PRO A 72 5.66 12.08 16.01
N GLU A 73 4.74 11.83 16.96
CA GLU A 73 4.20 10.49 17.20
C GLU A 73 3.32 10.04 16.03
N VAL A 74 2.52 10.95 15.47
CA VAL A 74 1.73 10.68 14.26
C VAL A 74 2.65 10.39 13.08
N LEU A 75 3.70 11.19 12.89
CA LEU A 75 4.67 10.97 11.80
C LEU A 75 5.33 9.59 11.91
N ASN A 76 5.80 9.22 13.09
CA ASN A 76 6.43 7.90 13.32
C ASN A 76 5.44 6.75 13.11
N HIS A 77 4.20 6.92 13.56
CA HIS A 77 3.15 5.93 13.38
C HIS A 77 2.84 5.70 11.89
N VAL A 78 2.63 6.77 11.12
CA VAL A 78 2.31 6.64 9.68
C VAL A 78 3.52 6.12 8.89
N LYS A 79 4.76 6.51 9.24
CA LYS A 79 5.97 5.90 8.66
C LYS A 79 6.01 4.39 8.87
N THR A 80 5.64 3.92 10.07
CA THR A 80 5.57 2.48 10.38
C THR A 80 4.54 1.78 9.51
N LEU A 81 3.31 2.32 9.42
CA LEU A 81 2.25 1.78 8.56
C LEU A 81 2.65 1.79 7.08
N GLN A 82 3.34 2.83 6.61
CA GLN A 82 3.83 2.90 5.23
C GLN A 82 4.93 1.89 4.95
N LYS A 83 5.81 1.57 5.92
CA LYS A 83 6.80 0.49 5.79
C LYS A 83 6.10 -0.87 5.64
N GLU A 84 5.09 -1.14 6.47
CA GLU A 84 4.28 -2.35 6.37
C GLU A 84 3.56 -2.46 5.02
N TYR A 85 2.94 -1.36 4.56
CA TYR A 85 2.30 -1.30 3.26
C TYR A 85 3.29 -1.50 2.10
N PHE A 86 4.44 -0.82 2.15
CA PHE A 86 5.50 -0.94 1.15
C PHE A 86 5.97 -2.39 0.98
N MET A 87 6.11 -3.12 2.10
CA MET A 87 6.45 -4.53 2.05
C MET A 87 5.41 -5.38 1.33
N ARG A 88 4.12 -5.09 1.53
CA ARG A 88 3.02 -5.81 0.87
C ARG A 88 3.02 -5.66 -0.64
N LEU A 89 3.55 -4.55 -1.18
CA LEU A 89 3.63 -4.31 -2.64
C LEU A 89 4.35 -5.44 -3.39
N THR A 90 5.26 -6.16 -2.73
CA THR A 90 6.11 -7.20 -3.34
C THR A 90 5.87 -8.60 -2.76
N GLN A 91 4.77 -8.82 -2.01
CA GLN A 91 4.48 -10.11 -1.37
C GLN A 91 3.78 -11.12 -2.30
N GLY A 92 3.38 -10.71 -3.50
CA GLY A 92 2.82 -11.61 -4.52
C GLY A 92 1.36 -12.03 -4.32
N ASN A 93 0.69 -11.55 -3.26
CA ASN A 93 -0.75 -11.75 -3.10
C ASN A 93 -1.51 -10.43 -3.32
N TYR A 94 -2.33 -10.38 -4.37
CA TYR A 94 -3.13 -9.21 -4.78
C TYR A 94 -4.63 -9.58 -4.88
N ASP A 95 -5.12 -10.35 -3.92
CA ASP A 95 -6.52 -10.78 -3.81
C ASP A 95 -7.39 -9.74 -3.07
N SER A 96 -8.61 -10.12 -2.70
CA SER A 96 -9.51 -9.29 -1.89
C SER A 96 -8.93 -8.94 -0.52
N ASN A 97 -8.12 -9.80 0.09
CA ASN A 97 -7.44 -9.51 1.36
C ASN A 97 -6.38 -8.41 1.17
N TYR A 98 -5.69 -8.39 0.03
CA TYR A 98 -4.77 -7.32 -0.30
C TYR A 98 -5.48 -5.96 -0.43
N ILE A 99 -6.66 -5.95 -1.05
CA ILE A 99 -7.44 -4.71 -1.25
C ILE A 99 -8.11 -4.23 0.05
N GLU A 100 -8.40 -5.13 0.99
CA GLU A 100 -9.04 -4.80 2.28
C GLU A 100 -8.14 -3.99 3.24
N ASN A 101 -6.82 -4.01 3.05
CA ASN A 101 -5.85 -3.46 4.01
C ASN A 101 -5.22 -2.15 3.55
#